data_AF-A0A1A8LS90-F1
#
_entry.id   AF-A0A1A8LS90-F1
#
_cell.length_a   1.000
_cell.length_b   1.000
_cell.length_c   1.000
_cell.angle_alpha   90.00
_cell.angle_beta   90.00
_cell.angle_gamma   90.00
#
_symmetry.space_group_name_H-M   'P 1'
#
loop_
_entity.id
_entity.type
_entity.pdbx_description
1 polymer ?
#
loop_
_entity_poly.entity_id
_entity_poly.type
_entity_poly.pdbx_seq_one_letter_code
_entity_poly.pdbx_strand_id
1 'polypeptide(L)'
;MNFHNVSSFETFQQLWSQYGYEGNFDEMIQQEFPRIKGITYLDHAAATLYPESLLRNFFRDISTNVYGNPHSHSPSSRLTHDTVEQVRSRVLQHFNTTSKDYSVIFTSGCT
;
A
#
# COMPACT_ATOMS: atom_id res chain seq x y z
N MET A 1 38.49 18.26 12.78
CA MET A 1 37.47 17.41 12.12
C MET A 1 36.74 18.25 11.10
N ASN A 2 36.63 17.79 9.84
CA ASN A 2 36.10 18.59 8.74
C ASN A 2 34.57 18.41 8.67
N PHE A 3 33.82 19.38 9.19
CA PHE A 3 32.35 19.31 9.35
C PHE A 3 31.59 19.19 8.03
N HIS A 4 32.21 19.46 6.88
CA HIS A 4 31.58 19.27 5.57
C HIS A 4 31.36 17.80 5.20
N ASN A 5 32.17 16.87 5.73
CA ASN A 5 32.01 15.45 5.40
C ASN A 5 30.86 14.79 6.15
N VAL A 6 30.44 15.31 7.32
CA VAL A 6 29.35 14.71 8.10
C VAL A 6 27.95 15.08 7.60
N SER A 7 27.84 16.08 6.72
CA SER A 7 26.56 16.54 6.16
C SER A 7 26.30 16.04 4.73
N SER A 8 27.12 15.11 4.20
CA SER A 8 26.89 14.52 2.88
C SER A 8 25.87 13.40 2.92
N PHE A 9 25.21 13.17 1.79
CA PHE A 9 24.30 12.05 1.63
C PHE A 9 25.02 10.71 1.76
N GLU A 10 26.26 10.59 1.24
CA GLU A 10 27.05 9.36 1.39
C GLU A 10 27.31 9.02 2.87
N THR A 11 27.66 10.02 3.69
CA THR A 11 27.90 9.78 5.12
C THR A 11 26.60 9.45 5.86
N PHE A 12 25.48 10.04 5.46
CA PHE A 12 24.16 9.65 5.98
C PHE A 12 23.81 8.19 5.63
N GLN A 13 24.02 7.75 4.38
CA GLN A 13 23.76 6.37 3.97
C GLN A 13 24.66 5.36 4.70
N GLN A 14 25.91 5.72 4.97
CA GLN A 14 26.84 4.88 5.75
C GLN A 14 26.38 4.69 7.20
N LEU A 15 25.86 5.74 7.82
CA LEU A 15 25.34 5.70 9.20
C LEU A 15 23.96 5.03 9.28
N TRP A 16 23.18 5.12 8.21
CA TRP A 16 21.80 4.65 8.14
C TRP A 16 21.64 3.65 6.98
N SER A 17 22.24 2.47 7.12
CA SER A 17 22.25 1.44 6.07
C SER A 17 20.86 0.96 5.63
N GLN A 18 19.83 1.18 6.45
CA GLN A 18 18.44 0.85 6.13
C GLN A 18 17.72 1.92 5.29
N TYR A 19 18.32 3.10 5.12
CA TYR A 19 17.73 4.18 4.35
C TYR A 19 17.43 3.74 2.91
N GLY A 20 16.30 4.19 2.37
CA GLY A 20 15.88 3.81 1.03
C GLY A 20 15.61 2.30 0.89
N TYR A 21 15.05 1.68 1.94
CA TYR A 21 14.70 0.25 1.94
C TYR A 21 15.90 -0.63 1.57
N GLU A 22 17.00 -0.48 2.33
CA GLU A 22 18.26 -1.21 2.09
C GLU A 22 18.85 -0.95 0.69
N GLY A 23 18.62 0.25 0.15
CA GLY A 23 19.07 0.66 -1.18
C GLY A 23 18.19 0.18 -2.34
N ASN A 24 17.11 -0.57 -2.09
CA ASN A 24 16.20 -1.03 -3.15
C ASN A 24 15.21 0.05 -3.63
N PHE A 25 15.17 1.21 -2.99
CA PHE A 25 14.16 2.23 -3.26
C PHE A 25 14.07 2.64 -4.75
N ASP A 26 15.20 2.86 -5.42
CA ASP A 26 15.19 3.30 -6.81
C ASP A 26 14.63 2.23 -7.76
N GLU A 27 15.00 0.97 -7.54
CA GLU A 27 14.48 -0.18 -8.30
C GLU A 27 12.97 -0.35 -8.06
N MET A 28 12.55 -0.28 -6.80
CA MET A 28 11.14 -0.33 -6.42
C MET A 28 10.33 0.79 -7.09
N ILE A 29 10.85 2.03 -7.10
CA ILE A 29 10.17 3.15 -7.75
C ILE A 29 10.06 2.93 -9.26
N GLN A 30 11.12 2.46 -9.91
CA GLN A 30 11.08 2.15 -11.34
C GLN A 30 10.08 1.04 -11.69
N GLN A 31 9.97 0.02 -10.83
CA GLN A 31 9.05 -1.09 -11.03
C GLN A 31 7.59 -0.71 -10.76
N GLU A 32 7.32 -0.07 -9.63
CA GLU A 32 5.95 0.17 -9.14
C GLU A 32 5.36 1.50 -9.64
N PHE A 33 6.19 2.44 -10.06
CA PHE A 33 5.76 3.76 -10.52
C PHE A 33 6.41 4.19 -11.85
N PRO A 34 6.49 3.33 -12.88
CA PRO A 34 7.19 3.67 -14.14
C PRO A 34 6.64 4.93 -14.83
N ARG A 35 5.36 5.26 -14.59
CA ARG A 35 4.67 6.43 -15.14
C ARG A 35 5.18 7.78 -14.62
N ILE A 36 5.95 7.82 -13.53
CA ILE A 36 6.54 9.07 -13.04
C ILE A 36 7.91 9.36 -13.67
N LYS A 37 8.36 8.55 -14.64
CA LYS A 37 9.65 8.76 -15.30
C LYS A 37 9.77 10.19 -15.86
N GLY A 38 10.75 10.93 -15.36
CA GLY A 38 10.98 12.33 -15.74
C GLY A 38 10.09 13.35 -15.01
N ILE A 39 9.30 12.91 -14.02
CA ILE A 39 8.39 13.74 -13.23
C ILE A 39 8.76 13.59 -11.75
N THR A 40 8.97 14.72 -11.07
CA THR A 40 9.07 14.75 -9.60
C THR A 40 7.68 15.02 -9.03
N TYR A 41 7.01 13.98 -8.54
CA TYR A 41 5.66 14.09 -7.99
C TYR A 41 5.70 14.47 -6.50
N LEU A 42 5.28 15.69 -6.17
CA LEU A 42 5.33 16.25 -4.80
C LEU A 42 3.95 16.47 -4.17
N ASP A 43 2.90 15.86 -4.74
CA ASP A 43 1.50 16.07 -4.34
C ASP A 43 0.90 14.91 -3.50
N HIS A 44 1.77 14.12 -2.86
CA HIS A 44 1.38 12.95 -2.07
C HIS A 44 0.48 13.28 -0.86
N ALA A 45 0.49 14.52 -0.38
CA ALA A 45 -0.37 14.97 0.71
C ALA A 45 -1.84 15.12 0.29
N ALA A 46 -2.10 15.48 -0.98
CA ALA A 46 -3.45 15.60 -1.52
C ALA A 46 -3.95 14.29 -2.11
N ALA A 47 -3.11 13.62 -2.93
CA ALA A 47 -3.42 12.32 -3.50
C ALA A 47 -2.14 11.54 -3.73
N THR A 48 -2.04 10.33 -3.19
CA THR A 48 -0.88 9.47 -3.46
C THR A 48 -1.08 8.65 -4.74
N LEU A 49 0.05 8.25 -5.32
CA LEU A 49 0.11 7.39 -6.48
C LEU A 49 -0.14 5.92 -6.08
N TYR A 50 -0.85 5.15 -6.92
CA TYR A 50 -1.01 3.71 -6.73
C TYR A 50 0.16 2.90 -7.34
N PRO A 51 0.66 1.84 -6.70
CA PRO A 51 1.70 1.00 -7.31
C PRO A 51 1.14 0.18 -8.49
N GLU A 52 1.97 -0.12 -9.48
CA GLU A 52 1.60 -0.88 -10.68
C GLU A 52 1.13 -2.30 -10.33
N SER A 53 1.77 -2.92 -9.33
CA SER A 53 1.37 -4.22 -8.81
C SER A 53 -0.06 -4.23 -8.27
N LEU A 54 -0.51 -3.14 -7.63
CA LEU A 54 -1.87 -3.02 -7.09
C LEU A 54 -2.90 -3.08 -8.22
N LEU A 55 -2.70 -2.32 -9.30
CA LEU A 55 -3.58 -2.36 -10.46
C LEU A 55 -3.61 -3.77 -11.06
N ARG A 56 -2.45 -4.34 -11.37
CA ARG A 56 -2.34 -5.68 -11.97
C ARG A 56 -3.05 -6.74 -11.13
N ASN A 57 -2.85 -6.72 -9.81
CA ASN A 57 -3.46 -7.68 -8.91
C ASN A 57 -4.98 -7.48 -8.83
N PHE A 58 -5.44 -6.23 -8.75
CA PHE A 58 -6.88 -5.91 -8.74
C PHE A 58 -7.57 -6.32 -10.03
N PHE A 59 -7.01 -5.99 -11.19
CA PHE A 59 -7.56 -6.41 -12.49
C PHE A 59 -7.62 -7.92 -12.64
N ARG A 60 -6.57 -8.63 -12.24
CA ARG A 60 -6.58 -10.11 -12.23
C ARG A 60 -7.67 -10.63 -11.31
N ASP A 61 -7.82 -10.06 -10.12
CA ASP A 61 -8.83 -10.49 -9.15
C ASP A 61 -10.25 -10.36 -9.70
N ILE A 62 -10.64 -9.16 -10.15
CA ILE A 62 -12.01 -8.91 -10.64
C ILE A 62 -12.32 -9.58 -11.98
N SER A 63 -11.30 -9.92 -12.78
CA SER A 63 -11.49 -10.63 -14.06
C SER A 63 -11.57 -12.15 -13.93
N THR A 64 -11.07 -12.70 -12.82
CA THR A 64 -11.05 -14.15 -12.58
C THR A 64 -12.08 -14.60 -11.54
N ASN A 65 -12.59 -13.68 -10.72
CA ASN A 65 -13.57 -13.96 -9.68
C ASN A 65 -14.93 -13.31 -9.99
N VAL A 66 -16.00 -13.99 -9.57
CA VAL A 66 -17.36 -13.43 -9.59
C VAL A 66 -17.75 -13.06 -8.17
N TYR A 67 -17.82 -11.77 -7.88
CA TYR A 67 -18.29 -11.25 -6.61
C TYR A 67 -19.79 -10.99 -6.65
N GLY A 68 -20.53 -11.57 -5.70
CA GLY A 68 -21.96 -11.35 -5.52
C GLY A 68 -22.26 -10.32 -4.43
N ASN A 69 -23.53 -9.97 -4.27
CA ASN A 69 -23.99 -9.27 -3.07
C ASN A 69 -23.69 -10.15 -1.84
N PRO A 70 -22.90 -9.68 -0.84
CA PRO A 70 -22.45 -10.49 0.31
C PRO A 70 -23.58 -10.98 1.23
N HIS A 71 -24.81 -10.49 1.04
CA HIS A 71 -25.99 -10.92 1.80
C HIS A 71 -26.84 -11.98 1.08
N SER A 72 -26.46 -12.38 -0.14
CA SER A 72 -27.13 -13.46 -0.87
C SER A 72 -26.63 -14.83 -0.40
N HIS A 73 -27.36 -15.91 -0.74
CA HIS A 73 -26.95 -17.29 -0.44
C HIS A 73 -26.37 -18.02 -1.68
N SER A 74 -25.38 -17.40 -2.34
CA SER A 74 -24.66 -17.99 -3.48
C SER A 74 -23.16 -18.19 -3.17
N PRO A 75 -22.45 -19.05 -3.93
CA PRO A 75 -20.98 -19.15 -3.81
C PRO A 75 -20.26 -17.81 -4.01
N SER A 76 -20.70 -17.00 -4.99
CA SER A 76 -20.13 -15.67 -5.25
C SER A 76 -20.38 -14.67 -4.11
N SER A 77 -21.50 -14.79 -3.40
CA SER A 77 -21.79 -13.99 -2.21
C SER A 77 -20.83 -14.34 -1.06
N ARG A 78 -20.63 -15.63 -0.80
CA ARG A 78 -19.68 -16.09 0.22
C ARG A 78 -18.26 -15.59 -0.06
N LEU A 79 -17.82 -15.67 -1.32
CA LEU A 79 -16.51 -15.12 -1.70
C LEU A 79 -16.39 -13.62 -1.41
N THR A 80 -17.43 -12.83 -1.71
CA THR A 80 -17.47 -11.40 -1.35
C THR A 80 -17.39 -11.21 0.16
N HIS A 81 -18.21 -11.93 0.94
CA HIS A 81 -18.22 -11.85 2.39
C HIS A 81 -16.83 -12.16 2.98
N ASP A 82 -16.24 -13.29 2.59
CA ASP A 82 -14.93 -13.72 3.08
C ASP A 82 -13.82 -12.73 2.71
N THR A 83 -13.86 -12.19 1.50
CA THR A 83 -12.90 -11.17 1.04
C THR A 83 -13.01 -9.88 1.88
N VAL A 84 -14.23 -9.42 2.14
CA VAL A 84 -14.48 -8.24 2.99
C VAL A 84 -13.96 -8.48 4.40
N GLU A 85 -14.23 -9.64 5.01
CA GLU A 85 -13.76 -9.96 6.36
C GLU A 85 -12.22 -10.07 6.43
N GLN A 86 -11.57 -10.61 5.39
CA GLN A 86 -10.10 -10.60 5.30
C GLN A 86 -9.53 -9.17 5.25
N VAL A 87 -10.14 -8.26 4.50
CA VAL A 87 -9.72 -6.85 4.46
C VAL A 87 -9.91 -6.20 5.83
N ARG A 88 -11.03 -6.44 6.52
CA ARG A 88 -11.24 -5.93 7.89
C ARG A 88 -10.13 -6.37 8.84
N SER A 89 -9.77 -7.66 8.80
CA SER A 89 -8.68 -8.21 9.61
C SER A 89 -7.35 -7.51 9.32
N ARG A 90 -7.02 -7.29 8.05
CA ARG A 90 -5.80 -6.58 7.65
C ARG A 90 -5.78 -5.12 8.11
N VAL A 91 -6.91 -4.42 8.07
CA VAL A 91 -7.02 -3.04 8.59
C VAL A 91 -6.77 -3.02 10.10
N LEU A 92 -7.39 -3.92 10.87
CA LEU A 92 -7.15 -4.00 12.31
C LEU A 92 -5.67 -4.29 12.63
N GLN A 93 -5.05 -5.21 11.90
CA GLN A 93 -3.62 -5.51 12.02
C GLN A 93 -2.74 -4.30 11.70
N HIS A 94 -3.07 -3.54 10.66
CA HIS A 94 -2.33 -2.32 10.31
C HIS A 94 -2.34 -1.29 11.45
N PHE A 95 -3.45 -1.20 12.20
CA PHE A 95 -3.59 -0.34 13.38
C PHE A 95 -3.20 -1.05 14.69
N ASN A 96 -2.54 -2.21 14.64
CA ASN A 96 -2.11 -3.00 15.80
C ASN A 96 -3.24 -3.29 16.81
N THR A 97 -4.43 -3.61 16.32
CA THR A 97 -5.61 -3.86 17.13
C THR A 97 -6.39 -5.11 16.70
N THR A 98 -7.50 -5.42 17.38
CA THR A 98 -8.32 -6.61 17.15
C THR A 98 -9.81 -6.29 17.03
N SER A 99 -10.58 -7.25 16.53
CA SER A 99 -12.05 -7.14 16.41
C SER A 99 -12.78 -7.19 17.76
N LYS A 100 -12.08 -7.51 18.86
CA LYS A 100 -12.64 -7.44 20.21
C LYS A 100 -12.80 -6.00 20.69
N ASP A 101 -11.86 -5.15 20.29
CA ASP A 101 -11.74 -3.77 20.79
C ASP A 101 -12.28 -2.75 19.79
N TYR A 102 -12.14 -3.02 18.48
CA TYR A 102 -12.54 -2.10 17.42
C TYR A 102 -13.29 -2.80 16.30
N SER A 103 -14.21 -2.06 15.68
CA SER A 103 -14.88 -2.45 14.45
C SER A 103 -14.36 -1.62 13.28
N VAL A 104 -14.17 -2.26 12.13
CA VAL A 104 -13.90 -1.56 10.87
C VAL A 104 -15.24 -1.19 10.25
N ILE A 105 -15.41 0.04 9.77
CA ILE A 105 -16.59 0.45 8.99
C ILE A 105 -16.06 1.07 7.70
N PHE A 106 -16.43 0.50 6.56
CA PHE A 106 -16.02 1.03 5.25
C PHE A 106 -16.94 2.18 4.85
N THR A 107 -16.35 3.33 4.54
CA THR A 107 -17.00 4.53 4.01
C THR A 107 -16.35 4.89 2.66
N SER A 108 -16.88 5.89 1.96
CA SER A 108 -16.27 6.39 0.72
C SER A 108 -14.98 7.20 0.96
N GLY A 109 -14.74 7.65 2.20
CA GLY A 109 -13.62 8.52 2.56
C GLY A 109 -13.67 8.95 4.02
N CYS A 110 -12.78 9.87 4.39
CA CYS A 110 -12.58 10.33 5.77
C CYS A 110 -13.61 11.37 6.26
N THR A 111 -14.04 12.28 5.37
CA THR A 111 -15.00 13.38 5.63
C THR A 111 -16.41 12.90 5.90
#